data_AF-A0AAD5JGX4-F1
#
_entry.id   AF-A0AAD5JGX4-F1
#
_cell.length_a   1.000
_cell.length_b   1.000
_cell.length_c   1.000
_cell.angle_alpha   90.00
_cell.angle_beta   90.00
_cell.angle_gamma   90.00
#
_symmetry.space_group_name_H-M   'P 1'
#
loop_
_entity.id
_entity.type
_entity.pdbx_description
1 polymer ?
#
loop_
_entity_poly.entity_id
_entity_poly.type
_entity_poly.pdbx_seq_one_letter_code
_entity_poly.pdbx_strand_id
1 'polypeptide(L)'
;MFRLHVALLWTINDFPEFGNLSRWSTRGEKACPYCSRNTKSRWLNHGRKYCYMDHRRFLPLSHKFRKDRVSFYGTMEWGYAPSRLSGSILKREVDDILTEYKKEDVKKRKRDEMEKKKKDEKEGGSDKNYWKKKFIFFKLPYWEHNSIRHNLDVIHIEKNVYDNILWTLLGVVGKSKDNLKSRRDLKNWGLRRPLYLQQQGATKVYLPSVCFTMNKVNKDVFLKVLKSVKVPNGYASNISRCVHMKEHTIFGHKSQDSHTNGPNQFARRFKRYDINGFRFHTKNTEKSRVTQNTGVV
;
A
#
# COMPACT_ATOMS: atom_id res chain seq x y z
N MET A 1 -3.96 -39.15 -29.37
CA MET A 1 -4.60 -38.50 -28.21
C MET A 1 -3.49 -38.14 -27.21
N PHE A 2 -3.27 -36.87 -26.89
CA PHE A 2 -2.27 -36.47 -25.88
C PHE A 2 -2.96 -36.14 -24.55
N ARG A 3 -2.28 -36.43 -23.45
CA ARG A 3 -2.81 -36.23 -22.09
C ARG A 3 -2.36 -34.87 -21.57
N LEU A 4 -3.26 -33.89 -21.56
CA LEU A 4 -3.01 -32.55 -21.03
C LEU A 4 -3.10 -32.56 -19.50
N HIS A 5 -2.10 -31.96 -18.84
CA HIS A 5 -2.12 -31.71 -17.40
C HIS A 5 -2.10 -30.20 -17.17
N VAL A 6 -2.92 -29.72 -16.23
CA VAL A 6 -3.00 -28.29 -15.88
C VAL A 6 -2.71 -28.13 -14.38
N ALA A 7 -1.83 -27.19 -14.05
CA ALA A 7 -1.49 -26.84 -12.68
C ALA A 7 -1.68 -25.33 -12.45
N LEU A 8 -2.25 -24.96 -11.30
CA LEU A 8 -2.36 -23.59 -10.82
C LEU A 8 -1.09 -23.25 -10.04
N LEU A 9 -0.25 -22.38 -10.59
CA LEU A 9 0.99 -21.96 -9.93
C LEU A 9 0.71 -20.99 -8.78
N TRP A 10 0.04 -19.87 -9.06
CA TRP A 10 -0.34 -18.84 -8.10
C TRP A 10 -1.52 -18.02 -8.62
N THR A 11 -2.14 -17.24 -7.74
CA THR A 11 -3.11 -16.21 -8.12
C THR A 11 -2.53 -14.81 -7.96
N ILE A 12 -2.95 -13.85 -8.79
CA ILE A 12 -2.59 -12.42 -8.67
C ILE A 12 -3.89 -11.66 -8.50
N ASN A 13 -4.07 -10.97 -7.36
CA ASN A 13 -5.33 -10.30 -7.05
C ASN A 13 -5.09 -9.01 -6.29
N ASP A 14 -6.02 -8.07 -6.39
CA ASP A 14 -6.05 -6.93 -5.49
C ASP A 14 -6.26 -7.38 -4.02
N PHE A 15 -6.08 -6.45 -3.08
CA PHE A 15 -6.13 -6.80 -1.66
C PHE A 15 -7.52 -7.30 -1.18
N PRO A 16 -8.66 -6.71 -1.62
CA PRO A 16 -9.98 -7.28 -1.36
C PRO A 16 -10.17 -8.69 -1.90
N GLU A 17 -9.85 -8.94 -3.17
CA GLU A 17 -10.06 -10.23 -3.82
C GLU A 17 -9.11 -11.31 -3.29
N PHE A 18 -7.89 -10.92 -2.88
CA PHE A 18 -7.03 -11.78 -2.09
C PHE A 18 -7.74 -12.32 -0.84
N GLY A 19 -8.51 -11.50 -0.11
CA GLY A 19 -9.26 -11.94 1.05
C GLY A 19 -10.41 -12.90 0.71
N ASN A 20 -11.02 -12.73 -0.46
CA ASN A 20 -12.06 -13.62 -0.96
C ASN A 20 -11.49 -15.00 -1.31
N LEU A 21 -10.35 -15.01 -2.01
CA LEU A 21 -9.65 -16.24 -2.38
C LEU A 21 -9.03 -16.87 -1.15
N SER A 22 -7.97 -16.29 -0.57
CA SER A 22 -7.23 -16.89 0.55
C SER A 22 -8.07 -17.20 1.79
N ARG A 23 -9.25 -16.57 1.93
CA ARG A 23 -10.10 -16.59 3.14
C ARG A 23 -9.43 -16.01 4.39
N TRP A 24 -8.26 -15.40 4.25
CA TRP A 24 -7.61 -14.62 5.29
C TRP A 24 -8.38 -13.31 5.52
N SER A 25 -8.54 -12.90 6.77
CA SER A 25 -9.12 -11.59 7.05
C SER A 25 -8.21 -10.47 6.55
N THR A 26 -8.65 -9.73 5.54
CA THR A 26 -7.98 -8.51 5.03
C THR A 26 -8.37 -7.25 5.79
N ARG A 27 -9.07 -7.40 6.91
CA ARG A 27 -9.51 -6.31 7.80
C ARG A 27 -9.14 -6.63 9.24
N GLY A 28 -8.98 -5.56 10.02
CA GLY A 28 -8.69 -5.66 11.45
C GLY A 28 -7.20 -5.78 11.76
N GLU A 29 -6.89 -6.28 12.95
CA GLU A 29 -5.55 -6.24 13.53
C GLU A 29 -4.50 -7.02 12.73
N LYS A 30 -4.87 -8.17 12.13
CA LYS A 30 -3.96 -9.09 11.45
C LYS A 30 -4.16 -9.13 9.93
N ALA A 31 -4.40 -7.99 9.29
CA ALA A 31 -4.71 -7.98 7.87
C ALA A 31 -3.55 -8.37 6.94
N CYS A 32 -2.29 -8.25 7.39
CA CYS A 32 -1.13 -8.52 6.53
C CYS A 32 -1.00 -10.03 6.29
N PRO A 33 -1.11 -10.52 5.05
CA PRO A 33 -1.03 -11.95 4.76
C PRO A 33 0.39 -12.51 4.89
N TYR A 34 1.39 -11.64 4.77
CA TYR A 34 2.79 -12.02 4.93
C TYR A 34 3.17 -12.15 6.41
N CYS A 35 2.76 -11.19 7.24
CA CYS A 35 3.05 -11.21 8.66
C CYS A 35 2.10 -12.13 9.43
N SER A 36 0.88 -12.34 8.93
CA SER A 36 -0.16 -13.17 9.55
C SER A 36 -0.36 -12.81 11.04
N ARG A 37 -0.29 -13.79 11.95
CA ARG A 37 -0.37 -13.61 13.41
C ARG A 37 0.70 -12.65 13.95
N ASN A 38 1.86 -12.59 13.29
CA ASN A 38 2.97 -11.69 13.59
C ASN A 38 2.77 -10.26 13.05
N THR A 39 1.60 -9.94 12.50
CA THR A 39 1.22 -8.56 12.17
C THR A 39 1.20 -7.74 13.44
N LYS A 40 1.98 -6.66 13.45
CA LYS A 40 1.99 -5.67 14.51
C LYS A 40 1.13 -4.52 14.03
N SER A 41 0.04 -4.26 14.74
CA SER A 41 -0.85 -3.16 14.41
C SER A 41 -1.32 -2.47 15.68
N ARG A 42 -1.81 -1.24 15.51
CA ARG A 42 -2.36 -0.43 16.60
C ARG A 42 -3.63 0.25 16.12
N TRP A 43 -4.61 0.35 17.00
CA TRP A 43 -5.84 1.07 16.74
C TRP A 43 -5.60 2.59 16.82
N LEU A 44 -6.08 3.32 15.82
CA LEU A 44 -6.12 4.79 15.81
C LEU A 44 -7.47 5.23 16.38
N ASN A 45 -7.45 5.87 17.55
CA ASN A 45 -8.67 6.22 18.30
C ASN A 45 -9.56 7.21 17.53
N HIS A 46 -8.96 8.20 16.87
CA HIS A 46 -9.68 9.22 16.11
C HIS A 46 -9.90 8.79 14.66
N GLY A 47 -8.90 8.15 14.04
CA GLY A 47 -8.98 7.60 12.70
C GLY A 47 -9.95 6.41 12.58
N ARG A 48 -10.23 5.71 13.69
CA ARG A 48 -11.06 4.50 13.81
C ARG A 48 -10.65 3.39 12.84
N LYS A 49 -9.34 3.18 12.72
CA LYS A 49 -8.72 2.19 11.83
C LYS A 49 -7.47 1.62 12.47
N TYR A 50 -7.07 0.41 12.05
CA TYR A 50 -5.76 -0.13 12.38
C TYR A 50 -4.68 0.52 11.52
N CYS A 51 -3.61 0.96 12.18
CA CYS A 51 -2.34 1.27 11.56
C CYS A 51 -1.42 0.05 11.71
N TYR A 52 -0.77 -0.36 10.63
CA TYR A 52 0.20 -1.45 10.65
C TYR A 52 1.59 -0.88 10.93
N MET A 53 2.30 -1.51 11.84
CA MET A 53 3.56 -1.04 12.41
C MET A 53 4.64 -2.12 12.20
N ASP A 54 5.84 -1.83 12.67
CA ASP A 54 7.00 -2.73 12.58
C ASP A 54 7.32 -3.12 11.12
N HIS A 55 7.39 -2.13 10.23
CA HIS A 55 7.75 -2.34 8.83
C HIS A 55 9.27 -2.27 8.60
N ARG A 56 10.05 -1.69 9.52
CA ARG A 56 11.50 -1.57 9.38
C ARG A 56 12.22 -2.89 9.70
N ARG A 57 11.55 -3.85 10.35
CA ARG A 57 12.03 -5.24 10.52
C ARG A 57 12.29 -5.99 9.21
N PHE A 58 11.82 -5.47 8.08
CA PHE A 58 12.11 -6.00 6.74
C PHE A 58 13.43 -5.46 6.15
N LEU A 59 14.01 -4.41 6.73
CA LEU A 59 15.31 -3.87 6.32
C LEU A 59 16.46 -4.73 6.87
N PRO A 60 17.70 -4.66 6.37
CA PRO A 60 18.85 -5.31 7.01
C PRO A 60 19.03 -4.92 8.48
N LEU A 61 19.55 -5.81 9.34
CA LEU A 61 19.72 -5.54 10.79
C LEU A 61 20.58 -4.30 11.08
N SER A 62 21.58 -4.05 10.24
CA SER A 62 22.48 -2.88 10.32
C SER A 62 21.86 -1.58 9.81
N HIS A 63 20.65 -1.62 9.21
CA HIS A 63 20.07 -0.47 8.54
C HIS A 63 19.70 0.66 9.52
N LYS A 64 20.22 1.87 9.27
CA LYS A 64 20.05 3.05 10.15
C LYS A 64 18.60 3.34 10.56
N PHE A 65 17.64 3.17 9.65
CA PHE A 65 16.23 3.41 9.94
C PHE A 65 15.67 2.51 11.06
N ARG A 66 16.20 1.30 11.28
CA ARG A 66 15.77 0.45 12.41
C ARG A 66 16.04 1.11 13.77
N LYS A 67 17.06 1.98 13.85
CA LYS A 67 17.45 2.71 15.05
C LYS A 67 16.82 4.12 15.15
N ASP A 68 16.23 4.62 14.06
CA ASP A 68 15.65 5.96 14.00
C ASP A 68 14.32 6.04 14.78
N ARG A 69 14.39 6.47 16.04
CA ARG A 69 13.20 6.62 16.89
C ARG A 69 12.41 7.90 16.57
N VAL A 70 13.12 8.94 16.13
CA VAL A 70 12.61 10.31 16.05
C VAL A 70 11.73 10.50 14.81
N SER A 71 12.19 10.01 13.65
CA SER A 71 11.45 10.17 12.39
C SER A 71 10.23 9.24 12.30
N PHE A 72 10.25 8.13 13.05
CA PHE A 72 9.23 7.09 13.03
C PHE A 72 8.36 7.14 14.31
N TYR A 73 8.13 6.01 14.98
CA TYR A 73 7.14 5.86 16.06
C TYR A 73 7.77 5.68 17.44
N GLY A 74 8.91 6.32 17.70
CA GLY A 74 9.50 6.42 19.04
C GLY A 74 10.22 5.17 19.55
N THR A 75 10.19 4.06 18.82
CA THR A 75 10.86 2.80 19.19
C THR A 75 11.87 2.36 18.14
N MET A 76 12.80 1.51 18.57
CA MET A 76 13.72 0.80 17.69
C MET A 76 13.12 -0.54 17.25
N GLU A 77 13.44 -0.98 16.04
CA GLU A 77 12.95 -2.25 15.46
C GLU A 77 14.07 -3.27 15.28
N TRP A 78 14.34 -4.05 16.33
CA TRP A 78 15.35 -5.12 16.31
C TRP A 78 14.83 -6.47 15.82
N GLY A 79 13.50 -6.63 15.72
CA GLY A 79 12.89 -7.88 15.31
C GLY A 79 13.30 -8.33 13.90
N TYR A 80 13.21 -9.64 13.67
CA TYR A 80 13.37 -10.22 12.34
C TYR A 80 12.11 -10.04 11.49
N ALA A 81 12.29 -10.02 10.18
CA ALA A 81 11.16 -10.13 9.26
C ALA A 81 10.43 -11.46 9.54
N PRO A 82 9.09 -11.45 9.69
CA PRO A 82 8.35 -12.69 9.92
C PRO A 82 8.53 -13.64 8.75
N SER A 83 8.66 -14.93 9.02
CA SER A 83 8.65 -15.95 7.98
C SER A 83 7.24 -16.12 7.41
N ARG A 84 7.15 -16.38 6.10
CA ARG A 84 5.88 -16.81 5.51
C ARG A 84 5.46 -18.14 6.12
N LEU A 85 4.16 -18.29 6.37
CA LEU A 85 3.59 -19.58 6.78
C LEU A 85 3.77 -20.60 5.65
N SER A 86 4.28 -21.79 5.98
CA SER A 86 4.35 -22.90 5.04
C SER A 86 2.94 -23.36 4.66
N GLY A 87 2.77 -23.96 3.48
CA GLY A 87 1.46 -24.47 3.08
C GLY A 87 0.96 -25.58 4.00
N SER A 88 1.86 -26.39 4.56
CA SER A 88 1.52 -27.42 5.56
C SER A 88 1.03 -26.85 6.90
N ILE A 89 1.61 -25.74 7.38
CA ILE A 89 1.10 -25.05 8.58
C ILE A 89 -0.27 -24.44 8.25
N LEU A 90 -0.41 -23.80 7.10
CA LEU A 90 -1.68 -23.22 6.67
C LEU A 90 -2.78 -24.27 6.56
N LYS A 91 -2.51 -25.42 5.94
CA LYS A 91 -3.45 -26.53 5.78
C LYS A 91 -3.98 -26.98 7.14
N ARG A 92 -3.09 -27.23 8.11
CA ARG A 92 -3.47 -27.56 9.50
C ARG A 92 -4.32 -26.47 10.15
N GLU A 93 -3.96 -25.20 9.97
CA GLU A 93 -4.74 -24.09 10.55
C GLU A 93 -6.16 -23.97 9.97
N VAL A 94 -6.38 -24.41 8.73
CA VAL A 94 -7.68 -24.32 8.06
C VAL A 94 -8.46 -25.64 8.03
N ASP A 95 -7.84 -26.75 8.43
CA ASP A 95 -8.46 -28.07 8.38
C ASP A 95 -9.64 -28.20 9.35
N ASP A 96 -9.53 -27.57 10.52
CA ASP A 96 -10.59 -27.52 11.54
C ASP A 96 -11.70 -26.51 11.21
N ILE A 97 -11.59 -25.77 10.09
CA ILE A 97 -12.59 -24.79 9.68
C ILE A 97 -13.62 -25.45 8.78
N LEU A 98 -14.87 -25.44 9.24
CA LEU A 98 -16.02 -25.97 8.50
C LEU A 98 -16.05 -25.46 7.04
N THR A 99 -16.11 -26.41 6.10
CA THR A 99 -16.10 -26.19 4.65
C THR A 99 -17.47 -25.73 4.14
N GLU A 100 -18.54 -26.20 4.76
CA GLU A 100 -19.93 -25.98 4.39
C GLU A 100 -20.71 -25.48 5.60
N TYR A 101 -21.50 -24.43 5.39
CA TYR A 101 -22.41 -23.91 6.41
C TYR A 101 -23.83 -24.21 5.95
N LYS A 102 -24.62 -24.94 6.74
CA LYS A 102 -26.06 -25.06 6.50
C LYS A 102 -26.71 -23.69 6.71
N LYS A 103 -27.89 -23.45 6.12
CA LYS A 103 -28.63 -22.17 6.29
C LYS A 103 -28.89 -21.84 7.77
N GLU A 104 -29.04 -22.85 8.62
CA GLU A 104 -29.19 -22.75 10.07
C GLU A 104 -27.91 -22.24 10.76
N ASP A 105 -26.74 -22.70 10.33
CA ASP A 105 -25.43 -22.29 10.86
C ASP A 105 -25.12 -20.81 10.59
N VAL A 106 -25.62 -20.26 9.48
CA VAL A 106 -25.44 -18.84 9.11
C VAL A 106 -26.22 -17.92 10.05
N LYS A 107 -27.43 -18.30 10.46
CA LYS A 107 -28.23 -17.52 11.42
C LYS A 107 -27.60 -17.55 12.82
N LYS A 108 -27.14 -18.72 13.26
CA LYS A 108 -26.43 -18.90 14.53
C LYS A 108 -25.14 -18.06 14.57
N ARG A 109 -24.32 -18.12 13.53
CA ARG A 109 -23.10 -17.30 13.39
C ARG A 109 -23.35 -15.79 13.45
N LYS A 110 -24.42 -15.26 12.83
CA LYS A 110 -24.73 -13.82 12.93
C LYS A 110 -25.05 -13.40 14.37
N ARG A 111 -25.68 -14.29 15.14
CA ARG A 111 -25.99 -14.10 16.57
C ARG A 111 -24.71 -14.18 17.41
N ASP A 112 -23.88 -15.20 17.16
CA ASP A 112 -22.62 -15.44 17.85
C ASP A 112 -21.57 -14.36 17.54
N GLU A 113 -21.50 -13.85 16.30
CA GLU A 113 -20.61 -12.73 15.92
C GLU A 113 -21.03 -11.42 16.59
N MET A 114 -22.33 -11.19 16.83
CA MET A 114 -22.82 -10.04 17.60
C MET A 114 -22.48 -10.18 19.09
N GLU A 115 -22.63 -11.36 19.68
CA GLU A 115 -22.25 -11.61 21.08
C GLU A 115 -20.73 -11.60 21.29
N LYS A 116 -19.96 -12.19 20.37
CA LYS A 116 -18.50 -12.20 20.42
C LYS A 116 -17.92 -10.80 20.22
N LYS A 117 -18.54 -9.94 19.40
CA LYS A 117 -18.21 -8.49 19.35
C LYS A 117 -18.40 -7.80 20.70
N LYS A 118 -19.47 -8.11 21.43
CA LYS A 118 -19.74 -7.56 22.77
C LYS A 118 -18.77 -8.09 23.84
N LYS A 119 -18.29 -9.33 23.71
CA LYS A 119 -17.29 -9.94 24.61
C LYS A 119 -15.86 -9.47 24.33
N ASP A 120 -15.48 -9.36 23.05
CA ASP A 120 -14.17 -8.87 22.61
C ASP A 120 -13.92 -7.39 22.96
N GLU A 121 -14.99 -6.62 23.20
CA GLU A 121 -14.92 -5.25 23.73
C GLU A 121 -14.63 -5.21 25.25
N LYS A 122 -14.84 -6.32 25.98
CA LYS A 122 -14.68 -6.40 27.45
C LYS A 122 -13.44 -7.15 27.91
N GLU A 123 -13.00 -8.18 27.20
CA GLU A 123 -11.84 -9.00 27.56
C GLU A 123 -10.83 -9.00 26.41
N GLY A 124 -9.60 -8.57 26.70
CA GLY A 124 -8.50 -8.48 25.73
C GLY A 124 -8.05 -9.84 25.17
N GLY A 125 -8.83 -10.37 24.23
CA GLY A 125 -8.47 -11.28 23.15
C GLY A 125 -7.61 -12.50 23.47
N SER A 126 -8.25 -13.62 23.83
CA SER A 126 -7.71 -14.96 23.55
C SER A 126 -8.01 -15.38 22.10
N ASP A 127 -7.14 -16.26 21.58
CA ASP A 127 -6.98 -16.77 20.21
C ASP A 127 -8.14 -16.52 19.22
N LYS A 128 -8.08 -15.38 18.51
CA LYS A 128 -9.01 -15.10 17.42
C LYS A 128 -8.60 -15.89 16.18
N ASN A 129 -9.45 -16.81 15.73
CA ASN A 129 -9.26 -17.40 14.40
C ASN A 129 -9.49 -16.32 13.32
N TYR A 130 -8.42 -15.94 12.61
CA TYR A 130 -8.43 -14.92 11.56
C TYR A 130 -8.85 -15.47 10.19
N TRP A 131 -8.98 -16.80 10.08
CA TRP A 131 -9.49 -17.47 8.89
C TRP A 131 -11.01 -17.48 8.88
N LYS A 132 -11.61 -17.15 7.74
CA LYS A 132 -13.07 -17.06 7.63
C LYS A 132 -13.74 -18.37 7.21
N LYS A 133 -13.03 -19.17 6.39
CA LYS A 133 -13.48 -20.43 5.78
C LYS A 133 -12.26 -21.25 5.34
N LYS A 134 -12.44 -22.56 5.15
CA LYS A 134 -11.46 -23.41 4.46
C LYS A 134 -11.31 -22.99 3.00
N PHE A 135 -10.08 -23.02 2.52
CA PHE A 135 -9.74 -22.55 1.18
C PHE A 135 -9.84 -23.66 0.12
N ILE A 136 -10.47 -23.38 -1.03
CA ILE A 136 -10.79 -24.40 -2.04
C ILE A 136 -9.56 -25.00 -2.72
N PHE A 137 -8.46 -24.24 -2.89
CA PHE A 137 -7.27 -24.78 -3.57
C PHE A 137 -6.52 -25.81 -2.74
N PHE A 138 -6.80 -25.98 -1.44
CA PHE A 138 -6.30 -27.13 -0.68
C PHE A 138 -6.92 -28.47 -1.13
N LYS A 139 -7.92 -28.46 -2.03
CA LYS A 139 -8.36 -29.67 -2.77
C LYS A 139 -7.32 -30.12 -3.80
N LEU A 140 -6.41 -29.24 -4.23
CA LEU A 140 -5.33 -29.58 -5.15
C LEU A 140 -4.18 -30.22 -4.35
N PRO A 141 -3.78 -31.47 -4.62
CA PRO A 141 -2.80 -32.20 -3.80
C PRO A 141 -1.46 -31.49 -3.63
N TYR A 142 -1.02 -30.73 -4.65
CA TYR A 142 0.26 -30.03 -4.64
C TYR A 142 0.22 -28.65 -3.96
N TRP A 143 -0.98 -28.10 -3.66
CA TRP A 143 -1.10 -26.69 -3.24
C TRP A 143 -0.39 -26.37 -1.93
N GLU A 144 -0.29 -27.33 -1.01
CA GLU A 144 0.45 -27.15 0.25
C GLU A 144 1.96 -27.06 0.05
N HIS A 145 2.46 -27.58 -1.06
CA HIS A 145 3.88 -27.55 -1.43
C HIS A 145 4.25 -26.29 -2.23
N ASN A 146 3.27 -25.53 -2.74
CA ASN A 146 3.53 -24.27 -3.44
C ASN A 146 4.08 -23.21 -2.47
N SER A 147 5.30 -22.74 -2.70
CA SER A 147 5.91 -21.67 -1.89
C SER A 147 5.23 -20.31 -2.11
N ILE A 148 4.69 -20.09 -3.30
CA ILE A 148 3.98 -18.86 -3.69
C ILE A 148 2.56 -19.24 -4.11
N ARG A 149 1.58 -18.97 -3.25
CA ARG A 149 0.16 -19.32 -3.48
C ARG A 149 -0.65 -18.13 -3.98
N HIS A 150 -0.41 -16.98 -3.37
CA HIS A 150 -1.15 -15.76 -3.61
C HIS A 150 -0.19 -14.57 -3.71
N ASN A 151 -0.28 -13.87 -4.83
CA ASN A 151 0.41 -12.62 -5.08
C ASN A 151 -0.61 -11.48 -5.04
N LEU A 152 -0.17 -10.35 -4.50
CA LEU A 152 -0.95 -9.13 -4.53
C LEU A 152 -0.65 -8.37 -5.82
N ASP A 153 -1.70 -7.82 -6.42
CA ASP A 153 -1.58 -6.97 -7.59
C ASP A 153 -0.88 -5.64 -7.21
N VAL A 154 0.36 -5.54 -7.68
CA VAL A 154 1.24 -4.40 -7.40
C VAL A 154 0.69 -3.11 -8.00
N ILE A 155 0.02 -3.16 -9.15
CA ILE A 155 -0.50 -1.98 -9.85
C ILE A 155 -1.54 -1.27 -8.97
N HIS A 156 -2.44 -2.03 -8.34
CA HIS A 156 -3.45 -1.49 -7.42
C HIS A 156 -2.84 -0.98 -6.11
N ILE A 157 -1.82 -1.67 -5.58
CA ILE A 157 -1.12 -1.22 -4.38
C ILE A 157 -0.42 0.11 -4.63
N GLU A 158 0.34 0.19 -5.73
CA GLU A 158 1.09 1.39 -6.08
C GLU A 158 0.17 2.57 -6.38
N LYS A 159 -0.97 2.35 -7.05
CA LYS A 159 -1.99 3.40 -7.20
C LYS A 159 -2.43 3.96 -5.86
N ASN A 160 -2.74 3.09 -4.89
CA ASN A 160 -3.19 3.54 -3.57
C ASN A 160 -2.09 4.35 -2.86
N VAL A 161 -0.83 3.90 -2.91
CA VAL A 161 0.31 4.62 -2.33
C VAL A 161 0.51 5.98 -3.02
N TYR A 162 0.56 5.99 -4.35
CA TYR A 162 0.71 7.17 -5.19
C TYR A 162 -0.36 8.21 -4.89
N ASP A 163 -1.64 7.81 -4.92
CA ASP A 163 -2.77 8.70 -4.67
C ASP A 163 -2.67 9.31 -3.27
N ASN A 164 -2.38 8.49 -2.25
CA ASN A 164 -2.27 8.99 -0.87
C ASN A 164 -1.14 10.03 -0.71
N ILE A 165 0.02 9.80 -1.32
CA ILE A 165 1.15 10.75 -1.29
C ILE A 165 0.76 12.04 -2.03
N LEU A 166 0.25 11.91 -3.25
CA LEU A 166 -0.14 13.03 -4.09
C LEU A 166 -1.18 13.91 -3.41
N TRP A 167 -2.24 13.31 -2.84
CA TRP A 167 -3.29 14.06 -2.13
C TRP A 167 -2.81 14.76 -0.88
N THR A 168 -1.85 14.17 -0.19
CA THR A 168 -1.23 14.78 0.98
C THR A 168 -0.30 15.93 0.61
N LEU A 169 0.50 15.80 -0.46
CA LEU A 169 1.36 16.88 -0.97
C LEU A 169 0.53 18.07 -1.48
N LEU A 170 -0.51 17.81 -2.27
CA LEU A 170 -1.40 18.84 -2.80
C LEU A 170 -2.36 19.41 -1.74
N GLY A 171 -2.46 18.78 -0.56
CA GLY A 171 -3.33 19.23 0.53
C GLY A 171 -4.82 19.22 0.15
N VAL A 172 -5.25 18.24 -0.64
CA VAL A 172 -6.64 18.18 -1.12
C VAL A 172 -7.58 17.80 0.03
N VAL A 173 -8.55 18.68 0.29
CA VAL A 173 -9.51 18.53 1.38
C VAL A 173 -10.30 17.23 1.20
N GLY A 174 -10.44 16.46 2.29
CA GLY A 174 -11.12 15.15 2.28
C GLY A 174 -10.31 13.98 1.75
N LYS A 175 -9.20 14.21 1.02
CA LYS A 175 -8.35 13.15 0.47
C LYS A 175 -6.99 13.01 1.16
N SER A 176 -6.43 14.10 1.66
CA SER A 176 -5.16 14.09 2.39
C SER A 176 -5.21 13.16 3.62
N LYS A 177 -4.13 12.39 3.83
CA LYS A 177 -3.89 11.63 5.07
C LYS A 177 -3.46 12.52 6.24
N ASP A 178 -3.08 13.75 5.96
CA ASP A 178 -2.83 14.76 6.98
C ASP A 178 -4.12 15.55 7.24
N ASN A 179 -4.78 15.26 8.35
CA ASN A 179 -6.07 15.82 8.73
C ASN A 179 -6.21 15.92 10.26
N LEU A 180 -7.29 16.55 10.73
CA LEU A 180 -7.51 16.77 12.17
C LEU A 180 -7.51 15.46 12.97
N LYS A 181 -8.07 14.37 12.43
CA LYS A 181 -8.12 13.07 13.12
C LYS A 181 -6.72 12.49 13.25
N SER A 182 -5.92 12.49 12.18
CA SER A 182 -4.55 11.98 12.24
C SER A 182 -3.64 12.80 13.16
N ARG A 183 -3.80 14.14 13.24
CA ARG A 183 -3.06 14.95 14.23
C ARG A 183 -3.43 14.65 15.68
N ARG A 184 -4.70 14.37 15.96
CA ARG A 184 -5.12 13.96 17.31
C ARG A 184 -4.56 12.58 17.68
N ASP A 185 -4.53 11.65 16.74
CA ASP A 185 -3.89 10.35 16.94
C ASP A 185 -2.37 10.48 17.18
N LEU A 186 -1.68 11.37 16.43
CA LEU A 186 -0.27 11.68 16.70
C LEU A 186 -0.05 12.21 18.13
N LYS A 187 -0.93 13.11 18.60
CA LYS A 187 -0.90 13.62 19.98
C LYS A 187 -1.12 12.53 21.01
N ASN A 188 -2.13 11.68 20.80
CA ASN A 188 -2.40 10.54 21.68
C ASN A 188 -1.22 9.58 21.78
N TRP A 189 -0.44 9.45 20.71
CA TRP A 189 0.72 8.56 20.66
C TRP A 189 2.02 9.24 21.10
N GLY A 190 2.00 10.52 21.46
CA GLY A 190 3.20 11.24 21.88
C GLY A 190 4.20 11.50 20.74
N LEU A 191 3.77 11.44 19.47
CA LEU A 191 4.64 11.51 18.29
C LEU A 191 4.54 12.85 17.57
N ARG A 192 5.67 13.37 17.08
CA ARG A 192 5.71 14.59 16.25
C ARG A 192 5.03 15.80 16.92
N ARG A 193 5.45 16.12 18.15
CA ARG A 193 4.94 17.26 18.95
C ARG A 193 4.75 18.57 18.16
N PRO A 194 5.67 18.98 17.27
CA PRO A 194 5.48 20.21 16.47
C PRO A 194 4.23 20.21 15.57
N LEU A 195 3.65 19.04 15.30
CA LEU A 195 2.47 18.88 14.44
C LEU A 195 1.15 18.83 15.24
N TYR A 196 1.17 18.95 16.55
CA TYR A 196 -0.05 18.92 17.35
C TYR A 196 -0.99 20.07 17.01
N LEU A 197 -2.29 19.80 17.06
CA LEU A 197 -3.30 20.84 16.89
C LEU A 197 -3.14 21.90 17.99
N GLN A 198 -3.18 23.17 17.59
CA GLN A 198 -3.08 24.31 18.49
C GLN A 198 -4.48 24.91 18.69
N GLN A 199 -4.84 25.28 19.91
CA GLN A 199 -6.06 26.03 20.16
C GLN A 199 -5.80 27.51 19.92
N GLN A 200 -6.67 28.15 19.15
CA GLN A 200 -6.69 29.60 18.95
C GLN A 200 -8.01 30.13 19.53
N GLY A 201 -7.96 30.59 20.79
CA GLY A 201 -9.14 31.00 21.53
C GLY A 201 -10.05 29.82 21.93
N ALA A 202 -11.32 30.13 22.25
CA ALA A 202 -12.25 29.16 22.83
C ALA A 202 -12.69 28.05 21.86
N THR A 203 -12.73 28.32 20.54
CA THR A 203 -13.39 27.41 19.57
C THR A 203 -12.57 27.06 18.35
N LYS A 204 -11.57 27.87 17.96
CA LYS A 204 -10.81 27.62 16.72
C LYS A 204 -9.62 26.70 16.98
N VAL A 205 -9.44 25.75 16.06
CA VAL A 205 -8.33 24.81 16.09
C VAL A 205 -7.46 25.06 14.88
N TYR A 206 -6.20 25.40 15.14
CA TYR A 206 -5.18 25.60 14.12
C TYR A 206 -4.44 24.29 13.84
N LEU A 207 -4.24 24.01 12.55
CA LEU A 207 -3.52 22.86 12.03
C LEU A 207 -2.13 23.32 11.56
N PRO A 208 -1.04 23.04 12.31
CA PRO A 208 0.29 23.48 11.89
C PRO A 208 0.70 22.88 10.55
N SER A 209 1.32 23.68 9.70
CA SER A 209 1.85 23.22 8.41
C SER A 209 2.97 22.20 8.61
N VAL A 210 3.05 21.25 7.68
CA VAL A 210 4.10 20.22 7.64
C VAL A 210 5.23 20.69 6.71
N CYS A 211 6.40 20.07 6.84
CA CYS A 211 7.59 20.43 6.06
C CYS A 211 7.43 20.27 4.53
N PHE A 212 6.40 19.55 4.09
CA PHE A 212 6.09 19.33 2.67
C PHE A 212 4.82 20.08 2.22
N THR A 213 4.25 20.96 3.04
CA THR A 213 3.09 21.78 2.64
C THR A 213 3.50 22.72 1.51
N MET A 214 2.84 22.60 0.35
CA MET A 214 3.04 23.50 -0.78
C MET A 214 2.10 24.71 -0.71
N ASN A 215 2.65 25.91 -0.89
CA ASN A 215 1.86 27.11 -1.18
C ASN A 215 1.31 27.05 -2.62
N LYS A 216 0.46 28.00 -3.01
CA LYS A 216 -0.19 28.02 -4.33
C LYS A 216 0.81 28.00 -5.49
N VAL A 217 1.89 28.79 -5.37
CA VAL A 217 2.97 28.88 -6.37
C VAL A 217 3.68 27.53 -6.54
N ASN A 218 4.02 26.87 -5.43
CA ASN A 218 4.68 25.56 -5.45
C ASN A 218 3.78 24.48 -6.04
N LYS A 219 2.47 24.53 -5.75
CA LYS A 219 1.48 23.62 -6.39
C LYS A 219 1.41 23.85 -7.89
N ASP A 220 1.43 25.10 -8.35
CA ASP A 220 1.44 25.43 -9.78
C ASP A 220 2.70 24.87 -10.47
N VAL A 221 3.87 25.04 -9.87
CA VAL A 221 5.13 24.48 -10.40
C VAL A 221 5.05 22.95 -10.46
N PHE A 222 4.63 22.31 -9.36
CA PHE A 222 4.51 20.85 -9.28
C PHE A 222 3.56 20.29 -10.34
N LEU A 223 2.39 20.89 -10.52
CA LEU A 223 1.41 20.45 -11.51
C LEU A 223 1.85 20.75 -12.95
N LYS A 224 2.57 21.86 -13.19
CA LYS A 224 3.19 22.13 -14.51
C LYS A 224 4.19 21.05 -14.88
N VAL A 225 5.01 20.60 -13.93
CA VAL A 225 5.94 19.47 -14.15
C VAL A 225 5.17 18.21 -14.50
N LEU A 226 4.14 17.84 -13.72
CA LEU A 226 3.34 16.65 -14.03
C LEU A 226 2.62 16.75 -15.38
N LYS A 227 2.13 17.94 -15.73
CA LYS A 227 1.46 18.19 -17.01
C LYS A 227 2.41 18.09 -18.21
N SER A 228 3.70 18.34 -18.02
CA SER A 228 4.70 18.27 -19.10
C SER A 228 5.37 16.91 -19.24
N VAL A 229 5.12 15.97 -18.34
CA VAL A 229 5.67 14.60 -18.42
C VAL A 229 5.21 13.95 -19.73
N LYS A 230 6.20 13.49 -20.51
CA LYS A 230 6.00 12.65 -21.69
C LYS A 230 6.67 11.31 -21.44
N VAL A 231 5.96 10.24 -21.74
CA VAL A 231 6.45 8.85 -21.64
C VAL A 231 6.41 8.19 -23.03
N PRO A 232 7.18 7.11 -23.27
CA PRO A 232 7.11 6.37 -24.52
C PRO A 232 5.69 5.89 -24.85
N ASN A 233 5.41 5.68 -26.14
CA ASN A 233 4.11 5.17 -26.57
C ASN A 233 3.83 3.80 -25.93
N GLY A 234 2.57 3.58 -25.51
CA GLY A 234 2.16 2.36 -24.80
C GLY A 234 2.61 2.26 -23.34
N TYR A 235 3.38 3.22 -22.82
CA TYR A 235 3.88 3.17 -21.44
C TYR A 235 2.83 3.62 -20.42
N ALA A 236 2.26 4.81 -20.58
CA ALA A 236 1.20 5.34 -19.72
C ALA A 236 0.19 6.17 -20.53
N SER A 237 -0.95 6.48 -19.92
CA SER A 237 -1.90 7.43 -20.49
C SER A 237 -1.37 8.86 -20.44
N ASN A 238 -1.98 9.74 -21.23
CA ASN A 238 -1.58 11.15 -21.28
C ASN A 238 -1.99 11.88 -19.98
N ILE A 239 -1.11 11.83 -18.98
CA ILE A 239 -1.32 12.41 -17.64
C ILE A 239 -1.65 13.91 -17.69
N SER A 240 -1.22 14.64 -18.73
CA SER A 240 -1.52 16.06 -18.89
C SER A 240 -3.02 16.36 -18.92
N ARG A 241 -3.83 15.40 -19.40
CA ARG A 241 -5.30 15.49 -19.44
C ARG A 241 -5.94 15.32 -18.07
N CYS A 242 -5.22 14.70 -17.14
CA CYS A 242 -5.66 14.46 -15.77
C CYS A 242 -5.28 15.62 -14.84
N VAL A 243 -4.41 16.54 -15.26
CA VAL A 243 -3.93 17.65 -14.42
C VAL A 243 -4.84 18.86 -14.52
N HIS A 244 -5.44 19.24 -13.39
CA HIS A 244 -6.36 20.36 -13.26
C HIS A 244 -5.67 21.51 -12.51
N MET A 245 -5.19 22.49 -13.28
CA MET A 245 -4.37 23.59 -12.77
C MET A 245 -5.14 24.56 -11.87
N LYS A 246 -6.41 24.87 -12.20
CA LYS A 246 -7.20 25.85 -11.44
C LYS A 246 -7.56 25.33 -10.04
N GLU A 247 -7.85 24.04 -9.97
CA GLU A 247 -8.30 23.33 -8.76
C GLU A 247 -7.13 22.71 -7.97
N HIS A 248 -5.88 22.88 -8.44
CA HIS A 248 -4.65 22.32 -7.85
C HIS A 248 -4.73 20.82 -7.54
N THR A 249 -5.19 20.02 -8.51
CA THR A 249 -5.57 18.62 -8.30
C THR A 249 -5.38 17.79 -9.57
N ILE A 250 -5.51 16.45 -9.46
CA ILE A 250 -5.35 15.51 -10.58
C ILE A 250 -6.46 14.47 -10.56
N PHE A 251 -7.22 14.30 -11.63
CA PHE A 251 -8.31 13.33 -11.67
C PHE A 251 -8.30 12.49 -12.95
N GLY A 252 -8.85 11.28 -12.87
CA GLY A 252 -9.05 10.41 -14.04
C GLY A 252 -7.83 9.62 -14.50
N HIS A 253 -6.71 9.63 -13.76
CA HIS A 253 -5.56 8.78 -14.06
C HIS A 253 -5.82 7.33 -13.66
N LYS A 254 -5.34 6.40 -14.49
CA LYS A 254 -5.48 4.96 -14.32
C LYS A 254 -4.43 4.41 -13.35
N SER A 255 -4.63 3.17 -12.88
CA SER A 255 -3.67 2.49 -12.02
C SER A 255 -2.31 2.29 -12.69
N GLN A 256 -2.31 2.01 -13.99
CA GLN A 256 -1.07 1.92 -14.76
C GLN A 256 -0.27 3.23 -14.76
N ASP A 257 -0.95 4.37 -14.80
CA ASP A 257 -0.30 5.69 -14.79
C ASP A 257 0.41 5.91 -13.46
N SER A 258 -0.20 5.49 -12.35
CA SER A 258 0.44 5.54 -11.03
C SER A 258 1.65 4.62 -10.92
N HIS A 259 1.61 3.44 -11.53
CA HIS A 259 2.74 2.51 -11.58
C HIS A 259 3.93 3.11 -12.35
N THR A 260 3.67 3.67 -13.52
CA THR A 260 4.70 4.28 -14.37
C THR A 260 5.32 5.56 -13.79
N ASN A 261 4.57 6.28 -12.95
CA ASN A 261 5.00 7.50 -12.28
C ASN A 261 5.42 7.27 -10.82
N GLY A 262 5.46 6.00 -10.38
CA GLY A 262 5.91 5.61 -9.05
C GLY A 262 7.43 5.81 -8.89
N PRO A 263 7.92 5.96 -7.64
CA PRO A 263 9.35 6.07 -7.40
C PRO A 263 10.05 4.76 -7.78
N ASN A 264 10.77 4.76 -8.90
CA ASN A 264 11.75 3.73 -9.19
C ASN A 264 12.83 3.76 -8.09
N GLN A 265 13.18 2.62 -7.51
CA GLN A 265 14.25 2.53 -6.49
C GLN A 265 15.59 3.09 -7.00
N PHE A 266 15.73 3.20 -8.31
CA PHE A 266 16.88 3.77 -8.98
C PHE A 266 16.41 4.88 -9.92
N ALA A 267 16.99 6.07 -9.78
CA ALA A 267 16.91 7.09 -10.82
C ALA A 267 17.61 6.55 -12.08
N ARG A 268 16.83 6.07 -13.06
CA ARG A 268 17.38 5.59 -14.33
C ARG A 268 17.63 6.79 -15.24
N ARG A 269 18.90 7.14 -15.42
CA ARG A 269 19.33 8.07 -16.47
C ARG A 269 19.53 7.28 -17.76
N PHE A 270 18.65 7.47 -18.73
CA PHE A 270 18.83 6.89 -20.06
C PHE A 270 19.81 7.73 -20.86
N LYS A 271 20.80 7.09 -21.50
CA LYS A 271 21.78 7.78 -22.35
C LYS A 271 21.22 8.12 -23.74
N ARG A 272 20.12 7.47 -24.13
CA ARG A 272 19.45 7.53 -25.43
C ARG A 272 17.94 7.47 -25.24
N TYR A 273 17.21 8.20 -26.05
CA TYR A 273 15.74 8.20 -26.10
C TYR A 273 15.30 7.99 -27.54
N ASP A 274 14.28 7.18 -27.76
CA ASP A 274 13.58 7.08 -29.04
C ASP A 274 12.19 7.69 -28.85
N ILE A 275 11.92 8.77 -29.59
CA ILE A 275 10.64 9.47 -29.53
C ILE A 275 10.15 9.63 -30.96
N ASN A 276 9.09 8.90 -31.31
CA ASN A 276 8.46 8.94 -32.64
C ASN A 276 9.42 8.58 -33.80
N GLY A 277 10.36 7.65 -33.60
CA GLY A 277 11.36 7.26 -34.62
C GLY A 277 12.66 8.07 -34.55
N PHE A 278 12.65 9.19 -33.84
CA PHE A 278 13.82 10.05 -33.70
C PHE A 278 14.65 9.64 -32.47
N ARG A 279 15.95 9.42 -32.69
CA ARG A 279 16.89 9.01 -31.65
C ARG A 279 17.62 10.20 -31.05
N PHE A 280 17.32 10.51 -29.79
CA PHE A 280 17.95 11.58 -29.02
C PHE A 280 19.04 11.05 -28.10
N HIS A 281 20.14 11.80 -27.98
CA HIS A 281 21.26 11.50 -27.10
C HIS A 281 21.36 12.53 -25.97
N THR A 282 21.86 12.14 -24.80
CA THR A 282 22.15 13.13 -23.73
C THR A 282 23.40 13.92 -24.08
N LYS A 283 23.48 15.21 -23.68
CA LYS A 283 24.64 16.09 -23.92
C LYS A 283 25.99 15.44 -23.54
N ASN A 284 26.02 14.67 -22.45
CA ASN A 284 27.24 13.95 -22.04
C ASN A 284 27.63 12.81 -22.99
N THR A 285 26.65 12.15 -23.60
CA THR A 285 26.90 11.09 -24.62
C THR A 285 27.24 11.71 -25.97
N GLU A 286 26.78 12.93 -26.24
CA GLU A 286 27.06 13.69 -27.46
C GLU A 286 28.48 14.24 -27.46
N LYS A 287 28.98 14.73 -26.30
CA LYS A 287 30.37 15.20 -26.13
C LYS A 287 31.44 14.17 -26.50
N SER A 288 31.14 12.87 -26.40
CA SER A 288 32.06 11.79 -26.73
C SER A 288 31.89 11.27 -28.16
N ARG A 289 31.12 11.95 -29.01
CA ARG A 289 30.89 11.56 -30.41
C ARG A 289 31.53 12.56 -31.37
N VAL A 290 32.12 12.01 -32.42
CA VAL A 290 32.81 12.77 -33.47
C VAL A 290 31.82 13.50 -34.38
N THR A 291 30.58 13.02 -34.48
CA THR A 291 29.51 13.63 -35.28
C THR A 291 28.24 13.86 -34.45
N GLN A 292 27.65 15.06 -34.57
CA GLN A 292 26.30 15.33 -34.06
C GLN A 292 25.29 14.76 -35.05
N ASN A 293 24.49 13.78 -34.60
CA ASN A 293 23.35 13.34 -35.40
C ASN A 293 22.23 14.36 -35.24
N THR A 294 22.06 15.24 -36.23
CA THR A 294 20.84 16.02 -36.45
C THR A 294 19.82 15.25 -37.31
N GLY A 295 20.08 13.99 -37.62
CA GLY A 295 19.31 13.20 -38.59
C GLY A 295 18.15 12.42 -37.99
N VAL A 296 16.95 12.80 -38.44
CA VAL A 296 15.78 11.94 -38.63
C VAL A 296 16.19 10.59 -39.25
N VAL A 297 15.69 9.49 -38.69
CA VAL A 297 15.54 8.21 -39.40
C VAL A 297 14.06 7.88 -39.37
#